data_AF-A0A2M7BTI6-F1
#
_entry.id   AF-A0A2M7BTI6-F1
#
_cell.length_a   1.000
_cell.length_b   1.000
_cell.length_c   1.000
_cell.angle_alpha   90.00
_cell.angle_beta   90.00
_cell.angle_gamma   90.00
#
_symmetry.space_group_name_H-M   'P 1'
#
loop_
_entity.id
_entity.type
_entity.pdbx_description
1 polymer ?
#
loop_
_entity_poly.entity_id
_entity_poly.type
_entity_poly.pdbx_seq_one_letter_code
_entity_poly.pdbx_strand_id
1 'polypeptide(L)'
;MTKELVHSLLLIVCIALAFVFPQTGLAAYDIEIAAFLFVLLFIVRRLSLFSRRTRLFESAVFTLIILGVVNSTGGLQSPYFFLVHFLLFSIALLLEPIIPIIVTLTLMVFFMFTFRGQATLPQLLPIFSLALMTPFALILGNEYEETKRLKKSMSAQTENTYLFLSLML
;
A
#
# COMPACT_ATOMS: atom_id res chain seq x y z
N MET A 1 7.32 3.33 20.63
CA MET A 1 6.36 2.61 19.76
C MET A 1 7.15 1.83 18.72
N THR A 2 6.78 0.56 18.46
CA THR A 2 7.36 -0.21 17.35
C THR A 2 7.09 0.52 16.04
N LYS A 3 8.06 0.49 15.11
CA LYS A 3 7.99 1.23 13.84
C LYS A 3 6.71 0.88 13.06
N GLU A 4 6.35 -0.40 13.06
CA GLU A 4 5.15 -0.95 12.43
C GLU A 4 3.84 -0.31 12.93
N LEU A 5 3.74 0.02 14.22
CA LEU A 5 2.55 0.69 14.77
C LEU A 5 2.36 2.09 14.19
N VAL A 6 3.45 2.85 14.01
CA VAL A 6 3.39 4.20 13.44
C VAL A 6 2.98 4.15 11.96
N HIS A 7 3.53 3.19 11.22
CA HIS A 7 3.23 3.01 9.79
C HIS A 7 1.75 2.62 9.61
N SER A 8 1.28 1.69 10.43
CA SER A 8 -0.11 1.23 10.41
C SER A 8 -1.09 2.33 10.81
N LEU A 9 -0.78 3.09 11.87
CA LEU A 9 -1.63 4.19 12.33
C LEU A 9 -1.75 5.30 11.27
N LEU A 10 -0.65 5.66 10.61
CA LEU A 10 -0.67 6.63 9.52
C LEU A 10 -1.52 6.14 8.34
N LEU A 11 -1.39 4.87 7.95
CA LEU A 11 -2.21 4.28 6.89
C LEU A 11 -3.69 4.23 7.26
N ILE A 12 -4.04 3.90 8.51
CA ILE A 12 -5.43 3.95 8.99
C ILE A 12 -6.00 5.37 8.84
N VAL A 13 -5.23 6.40 9.20
CA VAL A 13 -5.65 7.79 9.03
C VAL A 13 -5.82 8.13 7.54
N CYS A 14 -4.91 7.70 6.66
CA CYS A 14 -5.05 7.90 5.22
C CYS A 14 -6.28 7.20 4.65
N ILE A 15 -6.57 5.97 5.08
CA ILE A 15 -7.79 5.25 4.68
C ILE A 15 -9.02 6.02 5.13
N ALA A 16 -9.08 6.42 6.41
CA ALA A 16 -10.20 7.20 6.94
C ALA A 16 -10.43 8.49 6.13
N LEU A 17 -9.37 9.23 5.82
CA LEU A 17 -9.44 10.42 4.98
C LEU A 17 -9.98 10.10 3.58
N ALA A 18 -9.52 9.01 2.95
CA ALA A 18 -10.00 8.60 1.62
C ALA A 18 -11.48 8.21 1.58
N PHE A 19 -12.07 7.79 2.70
CA PHE A 19 -13.50 7.48 2.80
C PHE A 19 -14.35 8.71 3.15
N VAL A 20 -13.79 9.67 3.88
CA VAL A 20 -14.48 10.94 4.21
C VAL A 20 -14.45 11.89 3.02
N PHE A 21 -13.36 11.91 2.25
CA PHE A 21 -13.13 12.86 1.16
C PHE A 21 -14.28 12.93 0.12
N PRO A 22 -14.81 11.81 -0.42
CA PRO A 22 -15.91 11.83 -1.39
C PRO A 22 -17.24 12.34 -0.83
N GLN A 23 -17.40 12.41 0.50
CA GLN A 23 -18.60 12.92 1.16
C GLN A 23 -18.59 14.45 1.28
N THR A 24 -17.45 15.08 0.99
CA THR A 24 -17.28 16.53 1.04
C THR A 24 -17.54 17.16 -0.32
N GLY A 25 -17.82 18.48 -0.34
CA GLY A 25 -17.99 19.24 -1.59
C GLY A 25 -16.74 19.27 -2.49
N LEU A 26 -15.59 18.76 -2.02
CA LEU A 26 -14.38 18.60 -2.82
C LEU A 26 -14.43 17.40 -3.77
N ALA A 27 -15.47 16.57 -3.71
CA ALA A 27 -15.66 15.44 -4.61
C ALA A 27 -15.75 15.86 -6.09
N ALA A 28 -16.11 17.11 -6.39
CA ALA A 28 -16.14 17.65 -7.75
C ALA A 28 -14.75 17.80 -8.39
N TYR A 29 -13.68 17.74 -7.58
CA TYR A 29 -12.29 17.90 -8.01
C TYR A 29 -11.48 16.61 -7.80
N ASP A 30 -12.15 15.45 -7.79
CA ASP A 30 -11.53 14.15 -7.47
C ASP A 30 -10.40 13.80 -8.46
N ILE A 31 -10.62 14.02 -9.76
CA ILE A 31 -9.64 13.77 -10.82
C ILE A 31 -8.45 14.72 -10.70
N GLU A 32 -8.68 16.01 -10.46
CA GLU A 32 -7.64 17.02 -10.31
C GLU A 32 -6.76 16.74 -9.09
N ILE A 33 -7.38 16.34 -7.98
CA ILE A 33 -6.67 15.99 -6.75
C ILE A 33 -5.88 14.70 -6.94
N ALA A 34 -6.46 13.68 -7.59
CA ALA A 34 -5.73 12.46 -7.93
C ALA A 34 -4.51 12.75 -8.84
N ALA A 35 -4.69 13.60 -9.87
CA ALA A 35 -3.61 14.02 -10.76
C ALA A 35 -2.50 14.78 -10.01
N PHE A 36 -2.88 15.70 -9.13
CA PHE A 36 -1.93 16.41 -8.27
C PHE A 36 -1.15 15.46 -7.36
N LEU A 37 -1.81 14.49 -6.73
CA LEU A 37 -1.16 13.46 -5.91
C LEU A 37 -0.19 12.60 -6.74
N PHE A 38 -0.53 12.25 -7.98
CA PHE A 38 0.37 11.52 -8.89
C PHE A 38 1.63 12.32 -9.25
N VAL A 39 1.48 13.59 -9.59
CA VAL A 39 2.61 14.48 -9.88
C VAL A 39 3.51 14.60 -8.64
N LEU A 40 2.90 14.78 -7.48
CA LEU A 40 3.62 14.88 -6.21
C LEU A 40 4.36 13.58 -5.88
N LEU A 41 3.74 12.41 -6.11
CA LEU A 41 4.40 11.11 -5.96
C LEU A 41 5.62 11.00 -6.87
N PHE A 42 5.52 11.43 -8.14
CA PHE A 42 6.62 11.35 -9.09
C PHE A 42 7.78 12.30 -8.74
N ILE A 43 7.46 13.51 -8.27
CA ILE A 43 8.45 14.49 -7.80
C ILE A 43 9.17 13.94 -6.57
N VAL A 44 8.44 13.44 -5.57
CA VAL A 44 9.05 12.87 -4.36
C VAL A 44 9.93 11.67 -4.72
N ARG A 45 9.48 10.79 -5.62
CA ARG A 45 10.29 9.66 -6.09
C ARG A 45 11.56 10.11 -6.82
N ARG A 46 11.50 11.19 -7.59
CA ARG A 46 12.66 11.76 -8.31
C ARG A 46 13.65 12.45 -7.38
N LEU A 47 13.16 13.14 -6.35
CA LEU A 47 13.97 13.87 -5.38
C LEU A 47 14.49 12.97 -4.24
N SER A 48 13.84 11.82 -4.01
CA SER A 48 14.16 10.93 -2.90
C SER A 48 15.40 10.09 -3.15
N LEU A 49 16.43 10.36 -2.35
CA LEU A 49 17.54 9.47 -2.03
C LEU A 49 17.02 8.31 -1.14
N PHE A 50 16.50 7.22 -1.72
CA PHE A 50 16.30 5.86 -1.16
C PHE A 50 15.98 5.68 0.36
N SER A 51 15.38 6.67 1.01
CA SER A 51 15.24 6.66 2.47
C SER A 51 13.94 5.97 2.88
N ARG A 52 13.98 5.29 4.03
CA ARG A 52 12.84 4.55 4.60
C ARG A 52 11.59 5.41 4.77
N ARG A 53 11.76 6.72 4.99
CA ARG A 53 10.67 7.69 5.16
C ARG A 53 9.90 7.95 3.87
N THR A 54 10.52 7.76 2.70
CA THR A 54 9.84 8.01 1.42
C THR A 54 8.96 6.86 1.01
N ARG A 55 9.29 5.62 1.40
CA ARG A 55 8.42 4.45 1.20
C ARG A 55 7.08 4.60 1.89
N LEU A 56 7.10 5.08 3.14
CA LEU A 56 5.90 5.41 3.90
C LEU A 56 5.02 6.43 3.18
N PHE A 57 5.64 7.52 2.74
CA PHE A 57 4.97 8.59 2.04
C PHE A 57 4.37 8.09 0.71
N GLU A 58 5.16 7.35 -0.07
CA GLU A 58 4.73 6.73 -1.32
C GLU A 58 3.50 5.84 -1.10
N SER A 59 3.52 4.98 -0.08
CA SER A 59 2.37 4.12 0.23
C SER A 59 1.15 4.90 0.72
N ALA A 60 1.34 5.96 1.49
CA ALA A 60 0.24 6.83 1.95
C ALA A 60 -0.43 7.54 0.77
N VAL A 61 0.36 8.16 -0.12
CA VAL A 61 -0.16 8.83 -1.33
C VAL A 61 -0.81 7.83 -2.27
N PHE A 62 -0.18 6.67 -2.48
CA PHE A 62 -0.73 5.61 -3.33
C PHE A 62 -2.08 5.07 -2.80
N THR A 63 -2.20 4.92 -1.47
CA THR A 63 -3.46 4.57 -0.79
C THR A 63 -4.54 5.61 -1.05
N LEU A 64 -4.23 6.90 -0.88
CA LEU A 64 -5.17 8.00 -1.10
C LEU A 64 -5.66 8.04 -2.55
N ILE A 65 -4.76 7.89 -3.52
CA ILE A 65 -5.11 7.87 -4.95
C ILE A 65 -6.07 6.72 -5.25
N ILE A 66 -5.68 5.49 -4.89
CA ILE A 66 -6.46 4.29 -5.24
C ILE A 66 -7.83 4.32 -4.57
N LEU A 67 -7.88 4.60 -3.27
CA LEU A 67 -9.15 4.64 -2.55
C LEU A 67 -10.02 5.83 -2.96
N GLY A 68 -9.42 6.97 -3.29
CA GLY A 68 -10.13 8.11 -3.83
C GLY A 68 -10.86 7.75 -5.13
N VAL A 69 -10.14 7.17 -6.09
CA VAL A 69 -10.72 6.73 -7.38
C VAL A 69 -11.78 5.65 -7.18
N VAL A 70 -11.50 4.65 -6.35
CA VAL A 70 -12.46 3.56 -6.10
C VAL A 70 -13.74 4.08 -5.44
N ASN A 71 -13.61 4.98 -4.46
CA ASN A 71 -14.78 5.53 -3.77
C ASN A 71 -15.57 6.50 -4.65
N SER A 72 -14.92 7.30 -5.52
CA SER A 72 -15.66 8.19 -6.43
C SER A 72 -16.39 7.44 -7.55
N THR A 73 -15.92 6.24 -7.91
CA THR A 73 -16.48 5.39 -8.98
C THR A 73 -17.44 4.30 -8.50
N GLY A 74 -17.96 4.39 -7.27
CA GLY A 74 -18.99 3.48 -6.76
C GLY A 74 -18.53 2.47 -5.69
N GLY A 75 -17.33 2.65 -5.14
CA GLY A 75 -16.83 1.90 -3.99
C GLY A 75 -16.74 0.40 -4.25
N LEU A 76 -17.51 -0.41 -3.52
CA LEU A 76 -17.53 -1.87 -3.66
C LEU A 76 -18.00 -2.35 -5.04
N GLN A 77 -18.81 -1.57 -5.74
CA GLN A 77 -19.28 -1.90 -7.09
C GLN A 77 -18.46 -1.20 -8.18
N SER A 78 -17.37 -0.55 -7.81
CA SER A 78 -16.48 0.11 -8.76
C SER A 78 -15.83 -0.91 -9.69
N PRO A 79 -15.80 -0.67 -11.02
CA PRO A 79 -15.02 -1.48 -11.95
C PRO A 79 -13.51 -1.43 -11.64
N TYR A 80 -13.06 -0.43 -10.86
CA TYR A 80 -11.67 -0.24 -10.46
C TYR A 80 -11.36 -0.86 -9.09
N PHE A 81 -12.28 -1.57 -8.46
CA PHE A 81 -12.04 -2.19 -7.13
C PHE A 81 -10.82 -3.13 -7.13
N PHE A 82 -10.49 -3.73 -8.29
CA PHE A 82 -9.28 -4.54 -8.42
C PHE A 82 -7.99 -3.79 -8.03
N LEU A 83 -7.95 -2.45 -8.15
CA LEU A 83 -6.83 -1.62 -7.72
C LEU A 83 -6.58 -1.71 -6.21
N VAL A 84 -7.61 -1.95 -5.39
CA VAL A 84 -7.44 -2.16 -3.95
C VAL A 84 -6.64 -3.43 -3.67
N HIS A 85 -6.80 -4.48 -4.49
CA HIS A 85 -5.94 -5.67 -4.38
C HIS A 85 -4.49 -5.35 -4.75
N PHE A 86 -4.27 -4.57 -5.82
CA PHE A 86 -2.92 -4.07 -6.15
C PHE A 86 -2.32 -3.20 -5.05
N LEU A 87 -3.15 -2.41 -4.36
CA LEU A 87 -2.72 -1.63 -3.20
C LEU A 87 -2.18 -2.54 -2.09
N LEU A 88 -2.85 -3.65 -1.77
CA LEU A 88 -2.38 -4.61 -0.76
C LEU A 88 -1.00 -5.18 -1.12
N PHE A 89 -0.81 -5.59 -2.39
CA PHE A 89 0.48 -6.07 -2.88
C PHE A 89 1.56 -4.98 -2.83
N SER A 90 1.22 -3.75 -3.25
CA SER A 90 2.16 -2.63 -3.23
C SER A 90 2.62 -2.29 -1.82
N ILE A 91 1.69 -2.25 -0.85
CA ILE A 91 2.01 -2.03 0.57
C ILE A 91 2.90 -3.16 1.10
N ALA A 92 2.63 -4.42 0.76
CA ALA A 92 3.45 -5.55 1.17
C ALA A 92 4.90 -5.48 0.67
N LEU A 93 5.12 -4.88 -0.52
CA LEU A 93 6.44 -4.72 -1.13
C LEU A 93 7.19 -3.47 -0.63
N LEU A 94 6.46 -2.39 -0.35
CA LEU A 94 7.04 -1.11 0.05
C LEU A 94 7.36 -1.06 1.56
N LEU A 95 6.51 -1.69 2.38
CA LEU A 95 6.52 -1.63 3.84
C LEU A 95 6.76 -3.03 4.46
N GLU A 96 6.53 -3.16 5.77
CA GLU A 96 6.59 -4.42 6.48
C GLU A 96 5.44 -5.40 6.08
N PRO A 97 5.71 -6.71 5.90
CA PRO A 97 4.73 -7.69 5.42
C PRO A 97 3.47 -7.89 6.28
N ILE A 98 3.50 -7.43 7.54
CA ILE A 98 2.35 -7.48 8.46
C ILE A 98 1.31 -6.38 8.15
N ILE A 99 1.74 -5.26 7.55
CA ILE A 99 0.89 -4.07 7.35
C ILE A 99 -0.30 -4.33 6.41
N PRO A 100 -0.19 -5.12 5.32
CA PRO A 100 -1.33 -5.53 4.51
C PRO A 100 -2.49 -6.14 5.31
N ILE A 101 -2.23 -6.88 6.39
CA ILE A 101 -3.31 -7.43 7.24
C ILE A 101 -4.10 -6.32 7.91
N ILE A 102 -3.40 -5.35 8.50
CA ILE A 102 -4.02 -4.22 9.19
C ILE A 102 -4.79 -3.35 8.20
N VAL A 103 -4.22 -3.12 7.02
CA VAL A 103 -4.86 -2.38 5.93
C VAL A 103 -6.13 -3.09 5.48
N THR A 104 -6.09 -4.41 5.23
CA THR A 104 -7.28 -5.18 4.87
C THR A 104 -8.36 -5.08 5.94
N LEU A 105 -8.02 -5.30 7.21
CA LEU A 105 -8.99 -5.22 8.30
C LEU A 105 -9.66 -3.84 8.35
N THR A 106 -8.85 -2.78 8.21
CA THR A 106 -9.33 -1.40 8.18
C THR A 106 -10.25 -1.17 6.98
N LEU A 107 -9.83 -1.59 5.79
CA LEU A 107 -10.63 -1.47 4.57
C LEU A 107 -11.95 -2.22 4.68
N MET A 108 -11.95 -3.45 5.21
CA MET A 108 -13.19 -4.21 5.44
C MET A 108 -14.16 -3.45 6.34
N VAL A 109 -13.68 -2.90 7.46
CA VAL A 109 -14.50 -2.11 8.38
C VAL A 109 -15.07 -0.86 7.69
N PHE A 110 -14.23 -0.08 7.01
CA PHE A 110 -14.66 1.15 6.35
C PHE A 110 -15.61 0.90 5.16
N PHE A 111 -15.36 -0.13 4.35
CA PHE A 111 -16.25 -0.51 3.27
C PHE A 111 -17.59 -1.02 3.80
N MET A 112 -17.60 -1.81 4.87
CA MET A 112 -18.84 -2.25 5.52
C MET A 112 -19.63 -1.07 6.10
N PHE A 113 -18.95 -0.10 6.72
CA PHE A 113 -19.60 1.09 7.29
C PHE A 113 -20.16 2.02 6.21
N THR A 114 -19.48 2.14 5.08
CA THR A 114 -19.88 3.01 3.96
C THR A 114 -20.95 2.37 3.08
N PHE A 115 -21.09 1.05 3.15
CA PHE A 115 -22.07 0.31 2.36
C PHE A 115 -23.50 0.60 2.83
N ARG A 116 -24.28 1.29 2.00
CA ARG A 116 -25.69 1.66 2.26
C ARG A 116 -26.71 0.76 1.56
N GLY A 117 -26.26 -0.31 0.89
CA GLY A 117 -27.11 -1.24 0.14
C GLY A 117 -27.72 -2.34 1.02
N GLN A 118 -28.74 -3.02 0.51
CA GLN A 118 -29.16 -4.31 1.08
C GLN A 118 -28.03 -5.30 0.87
N ALA A 119 -27.54 -5.93 1.94
CA ALA A 119 -26.39 -6.84 1.90
C ALA A 119 -26.71 -8.13 1.12
N THR A 120 -26.64 -8.06 -0.21
CA THR A 120 -26.72 -9.23 -1.08
C THR A 120 -25.34 -9.84 -1.26
N LEU A 121 -25.29 -11.17 -1.41
CA LEU A 121 -24.05 -11.93 -1.50
C LEU A 121 -23.09 -11.44 -2.63
N PRO A 122 -23.58 -11.07 -3.83
CA PRO A 122 -22.71 -10.51 -4.88
C PRO A 122 -22.06 -9.17 -4.49
N GLN A 123 -22.73 -8.36 -3.67
CA GLN A 123 -22.24 -7.05 -3.27
C GLN A 123 -21.16 -7.10 -2.17
N LEU A 124 -21.12 -8.21 -1.43
CA LEU A 124 -20.10 -8.49 -0.41
C LEU A 124 -18.87 -9.22 -0.97
N LEU A 125 -18.98 -9.79 -2.18
CA LEU A 125 -17.89 -10.53 -2.84
C LEU A 125 -16.55 -9.76 -2.89
N PRO A 126 -16.52 -8.43 -3.16
CA PRO A 126 -15.27 -7.67 -3.15
C PRO A 126 -14.60 -7.64 -1.76
N ILE A 127 -15.38 -7.61 -0.68
CA ILE A 127 -14.86 -7.63 0.70
C ILE A 127 -14.23 -9.00 1.01
N PHE A 128 -14.90 -10.10 0.61
CA PHE A 128 -14.34 -11.44 0.73
C PHE A 128 -13.06 -11.60 -0.10
N SER A 129 -13.00 -10.98 -1.27
CA SER A 129 -11.81 -10.97 -2.13
C SER A 129 -10.61 -10.31 -1.45
N LEU A 130 -10.81 -9.20 -0.70
CA LEU A 130 -9.74 -8.58 0.09
C LEU A 130 -9.16 -9.55 1.13
N ALA A 131 -10.01 -10.25 1.88
CA ALA A 131 -9.57 -11.22 2.87
C ALA A 131 -8.77 -12.36 2.23
N LEU A 132 -9.19 -12.84 1.05
CA LEU A 132 -8.50 -13.88 0.31
C LEU A 132 -7.16 -13.42 -0.28
N MET A 133 -7.06 -12.18 -0.74
CA MET A 133 -5.82 -11.64 -1.34
C MET A 133 -4.76 -11.27 -0.30
N THR A 134 -5.15 -11.00 0.94
CA THR A 134 -4.24 -10.63 2.03
C THR A 134 -3.12 -11.64 2.31
N PRO A 135 -3.38 -12.96 2.45
CA PRO A 135 -2.30 -13.92 2.64
C PRO A 135 -1.32 -13.96 1.45
N PHE A 136 -1.81 -13.80 0.21
CA PHE A 136 -0.93 -13.71 -0.96
C PHE A 136 -0.05 -12.47 -0.90
N ALA A 137 -0.60 -11.32 -0.49
CA ALA A 137 0.18 -10.10 -0.30
C ALA A 137 1.25 -10.28 0.79
N LEU A 138 0.90 -10.92 1.91
CA LEU A 138 1.85 -11.21 2.99
C LEU A 138 2.98 -12.12 2.52
N ILE A 139 2.67 -13.22 1.83
CA ILE A 139 3.68 -14.15 1.30
C ILE A 139 4.62 -13.39 0.35
N LEU A 140 4.07 -12.60 -0.57
CA LEU A 140 4.86 -11.81 -1.51
C LEU A 140 5.79 -10.81 -0.80
N GLY A 141 5.30 -10.14 0.24
CA GLY A 141 6.11 -9.22 1.04
C GLY A 141 7.25 -9.92 1.78
N ASN A 142 7.00 -11.12 2.32
CA ASN A 142 8.02 -11.94 2.97
C ASN A 142 9.10 -12.39 1.99
N GLU A 143 8.72 -12.93 0.84
CA GLU A 143 9.65 -13.38 -0.22
C GLU A 143 10.51 -12.23 -0.73
N TYR A 144 9.92 -11.03 -0.86
CA TYR A 144 10.65 -9.83 -1.27
C TYR A 144 11.71 -9.41 -0.24
N GLU A 145 11.36 -9.39 1.05
CA GLU A 145 12.32 -9.08 2.12
C GLU A 145 13.40 -10.16 2.28
N GLU A 146 13.06 -11.44 2.10
CA GLU A 146 14.04 -12.53 2.09
C GLU A 146 15.04 -12.38 0.93
N THR A 147 14.55 -12.19 -0.29
CA THR A 147 15.39 -11.96 -1.47
C THR A 147 16.34 -10.79 -1.29
N LYS A 148 15.88 -9.71 -0.65
CA LYS A 148 16.68 -8.53 -0.34
C LYS A 148 17.78 -8.81 0.70
N ARG A 149 17.47 -9.62 1.72
CA ARG A 149 18.47 -10.07 2.71
C ARG A 149 19.54 -10.95 2.07
N LEU A 150 19.12 -11.91 1.24
CA LEU A 150 20.01 -12.80 0.50
C LEU A 150 20.94 -12.02 -0.44
N LYS A 151 20.42 -11.03 -1.18
CA LYS A 151 21.25 -10.16 -2.02
C LYS A 151 22.31 -9.39 -1.22
N LYS A 152 21.94 -8.90 -0.04
CA LYS A 152 22.86 -8.17 0.85
C LYS A 152 23.94 -9.07 1.45
N SER A 153 23.62 -10.30 1.83
CA SER A 153 24.61 -11.25 2.33
C SER A 153 25.55 -11.70 1.22
N MET A 154 25.02 -11.96 0.02
CA MET A 154 25.83 -12.28 -1.15
C MET A 154 26.81 -11.15 -1.49
N SER A 155 26.35 -9.90 -1.55
CA SER A 155 27.25 -8.76 -1.85
C SER A 155 28.36 -8.60 -0.82
N ALA A 156 28.05 -8.75 0.48
CA ALA A 156 29.05 -8.68 1.55
C ALA A 156 30.07 -9.83 1.47
N GLN A 157 29.61 -11.03 1.12
CA GLN A 157 30.50 -12.19 0.93
C GLN A 157 31.41 -12.01 -0.29
N THR A 158 30.89 -11.47 -1.39
CA THR A 158 31.69 -11.16 -2.58
C THR A 158 32.75 -10.10 -2.27
N GLU A 159 32.40 -9.04 -1.54
CA GLU A 159 33.33 -8.00 -1.10
C GLU A 159 34.48 -8.57 -0.26
N ASN A 160 34.16 -9.41 0.74
CA ASN A 160 35.18 -10.08 1.55
C ASN A 160 36.08 -11.01 0.73
N THR A 161 35.52 -11.68 -0.29
CA THR A 161 36.29 -12.56 -1.18
C THR A 161 37.28 -11.75 -2.02
N TYR A 162 36.87 -10.60 -2.56
CA TYR A 162 37.76 -9.70 -3.28
C TYR A 162 38.85 -9.11 -2.37
N LEU A 163 38.51 -8.74 -1.14
CA LEU A 163 39.46 -8.23 -0.16
C LEU A 163 40.52 -9.30 0.18
N PHE A 164 40.08 -10.54 0.41
CA PHE A 164 40.99 -11.67 0.64
C PHE A 164 41.92 -11.92 -0.56
N LEU A 165 41.39 -11.92 -1.79
CA LEU A 165 42.20 -12.06 -3.01
C LEU A 165 43.24 -10.95 -3.14
N SER A 166 42.89 -9.70 -2.77
CA SER A 166 43.84 -8.56 -2.82
C SER A 166 44.95 -8.62 -1.77
N LEU A 167 44.75 -9.36 -0.67
CA LEU A 167 45.77 -9.56 0.39
C LEU A 167 46.75 -10.68 0.04
N MET A 168 46.36 -11.59 -0.85
CA MET A 168 47.18 -12.72 -1.28
C MET A 168 48.09 -12.42 -2.48
N LEU A 169 47.85 -11.31 -3.18
CA LEU A 169 48.53 -10.89 -4.41
C LEU A 169 49.46 -9.71 -4.14
#